data_AF-A0A535XWT7-F1
#
_entry.id   AF-A0A535XWT7-F1
#
_cell.length_a   1.000
_cell.length_b   1.000
_cell.length_c   1.000
_cell.angle_alpha   90.00
_cell.angle_beta   90.00
_cell.angle_gamma   90.00
#
_symmetry.space_group_name_H-M   'P 1'
#
loop_
_entity.id
_entity.type
_entity.pdbx_description
1 polymer ?
#
loop_
_entity_poly.entity_id
_entity_poly.type
_entity_poly.pdbx_seq_one_letter_code
_entity_poly.pdbx_strand_id
1 'polypeptide(L)'
;MVQTLNGNATSPTFTAPILAGEHYVHKGTMFTLIGNQCGDRTLGDFLQTRIGRQGEAEIAFADSNAITEPFAPHGMYVRQNGGPGLFANTTVTGDPIIFNTTTDPSGDGRYEAGGITSANFANLDILESSMSKPAASDCHPFGTACYRVKMTLNNLSLLPPGTPDADTDLVWLTQWFVPADPNCAQPNSSCTSGGKKFFVYAESTAGVLVRCFSGENNAQLLGGGVTMTYPGRTEITAAGACSVVIGANGKITIDVPISQVTLEAGTQPLSSTLFSVTASTMTLALPANSGPPSVVGIGGVLFNLIDVARAYDASFTAIGGAASLSLDPQTATNTIGSQHCVTATVRTASGSPSSGVTVVFDVSGANTAHGTTTTDANGQAQFCYTGIATGSDSISAFADLNGNGMQDPGEPSDTASKTWVAPPTNCEANITQGGQITTDHGDVANFGGNASGLAGIASGQEQYLDHGPAEPLDVHSISVVSITCDSLLTAASIFGQATVNGAGSFGYEIDVQDRGEPGTNDTYRIRLSNGYDSGKQKLDGGNVQIH
;
A
#
# COMPACT_ATOMS: atom_id res chain seq x y z
N MET A 1 24.40 -10.78 -17.16
CA MET A 1 23.26 -11.49 -17.81
C MET A 1 22.56 -10.48 -18.72
N VAL A 2 22.02 -10.87 -19.88
CA VAL A 2 21.21 -10.02 -20.79
C VAL A 2 19.99 -10.83 -21.23
N GLN A 3 18.86 -10.18 -21.53
CA GLN A 3 17.64 -10.86 -21.97
C GLN A 3 17.24 -10.40 -23.39
N THR A 4 16.48 -11.23 -24.11
CA THR A 4 15.93 -10.90 -25.43
C THR A 4 14.48 -11.39 -25.53
N LEU A 5 13.58 -10.51 -25.98
CA LEU A 5 12.17 -10.85 -26.26
C LEU A 5 11.93 -11.23 -27.72
N ASN A 6 12.96 -11.14 -28.56
CA ASN A 6 12.90 -11.41 -29.99
C ASN A 6 14.09 -12.29 -30.44
N GLY A 7 14.49 -13.25 -29.60
CA GLY A 7 15.67 -14.10 -29.85
C GLY A 7 15.64 -14.89 -31.16
N ASN A 8 14.47 -15.05 -31.78
CA ASN A 8 14.28 -15.71 -33.07
C ASN A 8 14.20 -14.73 -34.27
N ALA A 9 14.33 -13.42 -34.05
CA ALA A 9 14.35 -12.43 -35.12
C ALA A 9 15.66 -12.48 -35.90
N THR A 10 15.64 -11.97 -37.14
CA THR A 10 16.85 -11.84 -37.97
C THR A 10 17.92 -10.94 -37.35
N SER A 11 17.49 -9.98 -36.51
CA SER A 11 18.36 -9.12 -35.70
C SER A 11 17.79 -9.03 -34.28
N PRO A 12 18.14 -9.96 -33.38
CA PRO A 12 17.64 -9.95 -32.01
C PRO A 12 18.20 -8.74 -31.25
N THR A 13 17.35 -8.15 -30.40
CA THR A 13 17.71 -7.06 -29.49
C THR A 13 17.89 -7.62 -28.09
N PHE A 14 18.96 -7.19 -27.43
CA PHE A 14 19.28 -7.59 -26.07
C PHE A 14 19.19 -6.38 -25.16
N THR A 15 18.49 -6.53 -24.05
CA THR A 15 18.37 -5.52 -23.01
C THR A 15 18.99 -6.02 -21.71
N ALA A 16 19.24 -5.10 -20.79
CA ALA A 16 19.51 -5.48 -19.41
C ALA A 16 18.35 -6.36 -18.89
N PRO A 17 18.66 -7.40 -18.09
CA PRO A 17 17.63 -8.24 -17.51
C PRO A 17 16.68 -7.39 -16.68
N ILE A 18 15.38 -7.66 -16.78
CA ILE A 18 14.41 -7.14 -15.82
C ILE A 18 14.77 -7.77 -14.47
N LEU A 19 14.88 -6.96 -13.43
CA LEU A 19 15.09 -7.44 -12.08
C LEU A 19 13.85 -8.29 -11.69
N ALA A 20 14.01 -9.61 -11.69
CA ALA A 20 12.93 -10.56 -11.44
C ALA A 20 12.86 -11.02 -9.97
N GLY A 21 13.74 -10.52 -9.11
CA GLY A 21 13.80 -10.87 -7.70
C GLY A 21 14.35 -9.74 -6.84
N GLU A 22 13.89 -9.68 -5.59
CA GLU A 22 14.16 -8.61 -4.62
C GLU A 22 15.44 -8.86 -3.79
N HIS A 23 16.08 -10.01 -3.98
CA HIS A 23 17.16 -10.49 -3.13
C HIS A 23 18.41 -10.88 -3.93
N TYR A 24 19.60 -10.56 -3.39
CA TYR A 24 20.87 -11.00 -3.96
C TYR A 24 21.08 -12.49 -3.65
N VAL A 25 21.32 -13.27 -4.71
CA VAL A 25 21.67 -14.69 -4.59
C VAL A 25 23.06 -14.83 -3.97
N HIS A 26 23.27 -15.87 -3.16
CA HIS A 26 24.51 -16.22 -2.47
C HIS A 26 25.82 -15.95 -3.27
N LYS A 27 26.87 -15.58 -2.52
CA LYS A 27 28.20 -15.25 -3.02
C LYS A 27 29.12 -16.48 -2.98
N GLY A 28 29.13 -17.28 -4.05
CA GLY A 28 29.97 -18.48 -4.13
C GLY A 28 30.11 -19.06 -5.54
N THR A 29 30.98 -20.06 -5.69
CA THR A 29 31.11 -20.83 -6.94
C THR A 29 30.09 -21.98 -6.95
N MET A 30 29.46 -22.22 -8.11
CA MET A 30 28.50 -23.33 -8.28
C MET A 30 29.24 -24.69 -8.30
N PHE A 31 28.67 -25.73 -7.66
CA PHE A 31 29.16 -27.11 -7.70
C PHE A 31 28.22 -28.01 -8.51
N THR A 32 28.61 -28.37 -9.73
CA THR A 32 27.89 -29.37 -10.53
C THR A 32 28.55 -30.75 -10.43
N LEU A 33 27.80 -31.77 -9.97
CA LEU A 33 28.24 -33.18 -10.06
C LEU A 33 28.49 -33.63 -11.51
N ILE A 34 27.76 -33.03 -12.46
CA ILE A 34 27.89 -33.25 -13.90
C ILE A 34 28.64 -32.06 -14.50
N GLY A 35 29.91 -32.26 -14.87
CA GLY A 35 30.74 -31.20 -15.46
C GLY A 35 32.07 -30.96 -14.77
N ASN A 36 32.34 -31.68 -13.66
CA ASN A 36 33.62 -31.65 -12.95
C ASN A 36 34.00 -30.24 -12.43
N GLN A 37 32.99 -29.41 -12.13
CA GLN A 37 33.18 -28.09 -11.54
C GLN A 37 33.33 -28.24 -10.02
N CYS A 38 34.48 -27.83 -9.50
CA CYS A 38 34.75 -27.82 -8.06
C CYS A 38 34.33 -26.46 -7.48
N GLY A 39 33.19 -26.42 -6.79
CA GLY A 39 32.65 -25.23 -6.10
C GLY A 39 31.97 -25.54 -4.75
N ASP A 40 31.19 -24.57 -4.25
CA ASP A 40 30.38 -24.69 -3.03
C ASP A 40 29.14 -25.57 -3.26
N ARG A 41 28.82 -26.42 -2.28
CA ARG A 41 27.84 -27.52 -2.37
C ARG A 41 26.43 -27.13 -1.92
N THR A 42 26.09 -25.85 -1.91
CA THR A 42 24.71 -25.39 -1.75
C THR A 42 23.83 -26.19 -2.72
N LEU A 43 22.86 -26.94 -2.18
CA LEU A 43 22.03 -27.98 -2.85
C LEU A 43 21.10 -27.41 -3.97
N GLY A 44 21.45 -26.28 -4.56
CA GLY A 44 20.59 -25.37 -5.31
C GLY A 44 21.08 -24.99 -6.70
N ASP A 45 21.71 -25.88 -7.46
CA ASP A 45 21.86 -25.72 -8.93
C ASP A 45 20.51 -25.94 -9.68
N PHE A 46 19.38 -25.78 -9.00
CA PHE A 46 18.05 -25.92 -9.58
C PHE A 46 17.43 -24.55 -9.81
N LEU A 47 17.70 -23.97 -10.98
CA LEU A 47 16.95 -22.83 -11.50
C LEU A 47 15.91 -23.36 -12.48
N GLN A 48 14.64 -23.27 -12.11
CA GLN A 48 13.54 -23.55 -13.03
C GLN A 48 12.79 -22.27 -13.32
N THR A 49 12.83 -21.85 -14.58
CA THR A 49 11.97 -20.78 -15.09
C THR A 49 10.78 -21.40 -15.82
N ARG A 50 9.59 -20.89 -15.54
CA ARG A 50 8.35 -21.19 -16.26
C ARG A 50 7.68 -19.89 -16.68
N ILE A 51 6.86 -19.99 -17.71
CA ILE A 51 6.01 -18.91 -18.17
C ILE A 51 4.61 -19.22 -17.63
N GLY A 52 4.09 -18.34 -16.79
CA GLY A 52 2.74 -18.45 -16.27
C GLY A 52 1.68 -18.20 -17.34
N ARG A 53 0.42 -18.35 -16.96
CA ARG A 53 -0.71 -18.30 -17.92
C ARG A 53 -0.96 -16.90 -18.49
N GLN A 54 -0.40 -15.86 -17.89
CA GLN A 54 -0.49 -14.46 -18.33
C GLN A 54 0.82 -13.98 -18.98
N GLY A 55 1.79 -14.88 -19.19
CA GLY A 55 3.10 -14.54 -19.75
C GLY A 55 4.10 -14.04 -18.70
N GLU A 56 3.78 -14.16 -17.42
CA GLU A 56 4.63 -13.82 -16.29
C GLU A 56 5.79 -14.80 -16.12
N ALA A 57 6.93 -14.32 -15.66
CA ALA A 57 8.02 -15.18 -15.23
C ALA A 57 7.72 -15.80 -13.86
N GLU A 58 7.81 -17.12 -13.77
CA GLU A 58 7.78 -17.89 -12.53
C GLU A 58 9.14 -18.55 -12.35
N ILE A 59 9.83 -18.24 -11.26
CA ILE A 59 11.21 -18.69 -11.03
C ILE A 59 11.25 -19.43 -9.69
N ALA A 60 11.53 -20.72 -9.75
CA ALA A 60 11.94 -21.50 -8.58
C ALA A 60 13.46 -21.61 -8.56
N PHE A 61 14.06 -21.27 -7.43
CA PHE A 61 15.49 -21.40 -7.20
C PHE A 61 15.74 -21.84 -5.76
N ALA A 62 16.99 -22.15 -5.42
CA ALA A 62 17.37 -22.36 -4.04
C ALA A 62 18.58 -21.51 -3.69
N ASP A 63 18.55 -20.91 -2.51
CA ASP A 63 19.58 -19.99 -2.04
C ASP A 63 19.85 -20.17 -0.55
N SER A 64 21.02 -19.80 -0.07
CA SER A 64 21.37 -19.87 1.34
C SER A 64 22.20 -18.68 1.80
N ASN A 65 21.65 -17.94 2.77
CA ASN A 65 22.38 -16.99 3.60
C ASN A 65 22.53 -17.51 5.04
N ALA A 66 22.39 -18.82 5.26
CA ALA A 66 22.53 -19.44 6.58
C ALA A 66 23.97 -19.86 6.86
N ILE A 67 24.35 -19.97 8.14
CA ILE A 67 25.61 -20.58 8.62
C ILE A 67 25.81 -22.05 8.20
N THR A 68 24.75 -22.69 7.69
CA THR A 68 24.74 -24.06 7.17
C THR A 68 24.77 -24.10 5.65
N GLU A 69 25.31 -23.07 5.02
CA GLU A 69 25.22 -22.86 3.56
C GLU A 69 25.50 -24.11 2.71
N PRO A 70 26.49 -24.97 3.01
CA PRO A 70 26.84 -26.05 2.09
C PRO A 70 25.82 -27.19 2.11
N PHE A 71 24.84 -27.17 3.03
CA PHE A 71 23.98 -28.33 3.26
C PHE A 71 22.49 -27.99 3.29
N ALA A 72 22.06 -26.81 3.72
CA ALA A 72 20.63 -26.49 3.92
C ALA A 72 20.17 -25.22 3.17
N PRO A 73 20.13 -25.23 1.83
CA PRO A 73 19.56 -24.12 1.08
C PRO A 73 18.04 -24.07 1.23
N HIS A 74 17.50 -22.86 1.10
CA HIS A 74 16.07 -22.63 1.06
C HIS A 74 15.57 -22.63 -0.38
N GLY A 75 14.54 -23.44 -0.65
CA GLY A 75 13.74 -23.30 -1.85
C GLY A 75 12.98 -21.99 -1.84
N MET A 76 13.16 -21.20 -2.88
CA MET A 76 12.50 -19.92 -3.10
C MET A 76 11.67 -19.98 -4.38
N TYR A 77 10.57 -19.24 -4.37
CA TYR A 77 9.72 -19.05 -5.53
C TYR A 77 9.42 -17.56 -5.67
N VAL A 78 9.75 -17.00 -6.83
CA VAL A 78 9.39 -15.63 -7.19
C VAL A 78 8.54 -15.64 -8.44
N ARG A 79 7.53 -14.78 -8.47
CA ARG A 79 6.63 -14.58 -9.59
C ARG A 79 6.67 -13.11 -9.96
N GLN A 80 6.77 -12.82 -11.26
CA GLN A 80 6.66 -11.45 -11.76
C GLN A 80 5.30 -10.87 -11.34
N ASN A 81 5.34 -9.74 -10.67
CA ASN A 81 4.17 -9.05 -10.13
C ASN A 81 3.73 -7.83 -10.96
N GLY A 82 4.50 -7.44 -11.98
CA GLY A 82 4.18 -6.29 -12.81
C GLY A 82 4.99 -6.20 -14.10
N GLY A 83 4.57 -5.32 -15.00
CA GLY A 83 5.31 -4.95 -16.22
C GLY A 83 5.04 -5.83 -17.43
N PRO A 84 5.86 -5.71 -18.50
CA PRO A 84 5.67 -6.48 -19.73
C PRO A 84 5.79 -7.99 -19.48
N GLY A 85 4.79 -8.76 -19.94
CA GLY A 85 4.87 -10.22 -20.00
C GLY A 85 5.51 -10.72 -21.29
N LEU A 86 5.75 -12.03 -21.37
CA LEU A 86 6.25 -12.68 -22.58
C LEU A 86 5.20 -12.73 -23.70
N PHE A 87 3.91 -12.72 -23.36
CA PHE A 87 2.82 -12.72 -24.35
C PHE A 87 2.59 -11.31 -24.92
N ALA A 88 2.43 -11.24 -26.24
CA ALA A 88 2.20 -9.97 -26.93
C ALA A 88 0.96 -9.26 -26.36
N ASN A 89 1.07 -7.94 -26.15
CA ASN A 89 0.02 -7.08 -25.61
C ASN A 89 -0.56 -7.51 -24.25
N THR A 90 0.19 -8.29 -23.45
CA THR A 90 -0.23 -8.67 -22.10
C THR A 90 0.68 -8.01 -21.07
N THR A 91 0.10 -7.21 -20.19
CA THR A 91 0.79 -6.67 -19.01
C THR A 91 0.55 -7.63 -17.85
N VAL A 92 1.62 -8.06 -17.19
CA VAL A 92 1.53 -8.88 -15.99
C VAL A 92 1.00 -8.01 -14.85
N THR A 93 0.06 -8.55 -14.09
CA THR A 93 -0.45 -7.95 -12.85
C THR A 93 -0.54 -9.06 -11.83
N GLY A 94 0.45 -9.13 -10.94
CA GLY A 94 0.49 -10.09 -9.86
C GLY A 94 0.09 -9.45 -8.54
N ASP A 95 0.15 -10.25 -7.48
CA ASP A 95 -0.10 -9.76 -6.13
C ASP A 95 0.91 -8.66 -5.77
N PRO A 96 0.48 -7.62 -5.04
CA PRO A 96 1.39 -6.61 -4.54
C PRO A 96 2.44 -7.22 -3.64
N ILE A 97 3.62 -6.59 -3.61
CA ILE A 97 4.65 -6.89 -2.61
C ILE A 97 4.05 -6.57 -1.24
N ILE A 98 4.17 -7.50 -0.31
CA ILE A 98 3.63 -7.36 1.02
C ILE A 98 4.74 -6.83 1.91
N PHE A 99 4.48 -5.72 2.62
CA PHE A 99 5.41 -5.14 3.57
C PHE A 99 4.87 -5.14 4.99
N ASN A 100 5.75 -5.45 5.95
CA ASN A 100 5.58 -5.33 7.39
C ASN A 100 4.46 -6.16 8.03
N THR A 101 3.41 -6.55 7.32
CA THR A 101 2.29 -7.34 7.84
C THR A 101 1.68 -8.23 6.77
N THR A 102 1.15 -9.37 7.18
CA THR A 102 0.44 -10.32 6.33
C THR A 102 -0.71 -10.93 7.13
N THR A 103 -1.79 -11.32 6.44
CA THR A 103 -2.86 -12.12 7.02
C THR A 103 -2.75 -13.56 6.57
N ASP A 104 -3.34 -14.44 7.35
CA ASP A 104 -3.40 -15.86 7.07
C ASP A 104 -4.85 -16.35 7.11
N PRO A 105 -5.24 -17.34 6.29
CA PRO A 105 -6.55 -17.98 6.41
C PRO A 105 -6.78 -18.54 7.82
N SER A 106 -8.03 -18.78 8.17
CA SER A 106 -8.38 -19.42 9.42
C SER A 106 -8.76 -20.87 9.15
N GLY A 107 -8.36 -21.80 10.03
CA GLY A 107 -8.80 -23.19 9.96
C GLY A 107 -7.83 -24.14 9.27
N ASP A 108 -6.60 -23.70 9.04
CA ASP A 108 -5.55 -24.42 8.31
C ASP A 108 -4.30 -24.74 9.13
N GLY A 109 -4.20 -24.30 10.38
CA GLY A 109 -3.19 -24.81 11.31
C GLY A 109 -3.36 -26.31 11.60
N ARG A 110 -2.68 -27.19 10.86
CA ARG A 110 -2.91 -28.64 10.86
C ARG A 110 -1.62 -29.42 11.00
N TYR A 111 -1.69 -30.50 11.77
CA TYR A 111 -0.66 -31.52 11.75
C TYR A 111 -0.74 -32.33 10.46
N GLU A 112 0.35 -32.32 9.69
CA GLU A 112 0.46 -33.05 8.42
C GLU A 112 1.75 -33.90 8.38
N ALA A 113 1.70 -35.09 8.99
CA ALA A 113 2.84 -36.01 8.97
C ALA A 113 2.39 -37.48 8.93
N GLY A 114 3.26 -38.33 8.35
CA GLY A 114 2.99 -39.78 8.25
C GLY A 114 1.74 -40.14 7.43
N GLY A 115 1.29 -39.26 6.53
CA GLY A 115 0.05 -39.44 5.76
C GLY A 115 -1.22 -39.15 6.57
N ILE A 116 -1.10 -38.51 7.73
CA ILE A 116 -2.21 -38.09 8.58
C ILE A 116 -2.34 -36.56 8.49
N THR A 117 -3.55 -36.08 8.26
CA THR A 117 -3.92 -34.66 8.37
C THR A 117 -4.90 -34.52 9.54
N SER A 118 -4.59 -33.68 10.53
CA SER A 118 -5.49 -33.42 11.66
C SER A 118 -6.59 -32.40 11.31
N ALA A 119 -7.52 -32.22 12.25
CA ALA A 119 -8.33 -31.00 12.29
C ALA A 119 -7.47 -29.78 12.69
N ASN A 120 -8.04 -28.58 12.56
CA ASN A 120 -7.38 -27.33 12.94
C ASN A 120 -6.97 -27.32 14.43
N PHE A 121 -5.73 -26.95 14.69
CA PHE A 121 -5.18 -26.64 16.01
C PHE A 121 -5.25 -25.13 16.22
N ALA A 122 -6.38 -24.63 16.72
CA ALA A 122 -6.64 -23.20 16.83
C ALA A 122 -5.60 -22.40 17.65
N ASN A 123 -4.83 -23.04 18.53
CA ASN A 123 -3.74 -22.38 19.26
C ASN A 123 -2.45 -22.19 18.45
N LEU A 124 -2.35 -22.84 17.31
CA LEU A 124 -1.23 -22.80 16.36
C LEU A 124 -1.67 -22.27 14.98
N ASP A 125 -2.97 -22.06 14.76
CA ASP A 125 -3.58 -21.43 13.58
C ASP A 125 -3.31 -19.92 13.59
N ILE A 126 -2.42 -19.47 12.70
CA ILE A 126 -2.04 -18.07 12.54
C ILE A 126 -3.19 -17.33 11.86
N LEU A 127 -3.43 -16.08 12.24
CA LEU A 127 -4.35 -15.18 11.55
C LEU A 127 -3.65 -13.95 11.00
N GLU A 128 -2.59 -13.49 11.67
CA GLU A 128 -1.83 -12.32 11.27
C GLU A 128 -0.38 -12.45 11.76
N SER A 129 0.56 -12.03 10.92
CA SER A 129 1.96 -11.80 11.32
C SER A 129 2.34 -10.37 10.95
N SER A 130 2.96 -9.65 11.89
CA SER A 130 3.49 -8.31 11.62
C SER A 130 4.83 -8.05 12.30
N MET A 131 5.60 -7.14 11.70
CA MET A 131 6.88 -6.69 12.19
C MET A 131 6.96 -5.17 12.10
N SER A 132 7.49 -4.52 13.13
CA SER A 132 7.76 -3.09 13.14
C SER A 132 9.08 -2.76 13.83
N LYS A 133 9.54 -1.52 13.68
CA LYS A 133 10.70 -0.97 14.40
C LYS A 133 10.24 0.25 15.20
N PRO A 134 9.70 0.05 16.41
CA PRO A 134 9.21 1.16 17.21
C PRO A 134 10.37 2.07 17.66
N ALA A 135 10.04 3.26 18.18
CA ALA A 135 11.04 4.12 18.79
C ALA A 135 11.74 3.39 19.93
N ALA A 136 13.02 3.68 20.17
CA ALA A 136 13.78 3.02 21.22
C ALA A 136 13.14 3.19 22.62
N SER A 137 12.40 4.29 22.84
CA SER A 137 11.60 4.53 24.05
C SER A 137 10.44 3.55 24.25
N ASP A 138 9.94 2.96 23.16
CA ASP A 138 8.79 2.05 23.20
C ASP A 138 9.23 0.58 23.16
N CYS A 139 10.53 0.31 23.04
CA CYS A 139 11.14 -1.00 23.06
C CYS A 139 11.46 -1.49 24.47
N HIS A 140 11.63 -2.81 24.61
CA HIS A 140 12.11 -3.43 25.84
C HIS A 140 13.48 -4.11 25.60
N PRO A 141 14.50 -3.87 26.45
CA PRO A 141 14.54 -2.86 27.53
C PRO A 141 14.37 -1.43 27.01
N PHE A 142 13.77 -0.56 27.83
CA PHE A 142 13.54 0.85 27.51
C PHE A 142 14.82 1.53 27.00
N GLY A 143 14.71 2.26 25.89
CA GLY A 143 15.82 2.98 25.25
C GLY A 143 16.69 2.11 24.33
N THR A 144 16.35 0.84 24.12
CA THR A 144 17.10 -0.07 23.24
C THR A 144 16.43 -0.13 21.87
N ALA A 145 17.19 -0.05 20.77
CA ALA A 145 16.61 -0.29 19.45
C ALA A 145 16.19 -1.76 19.31
N CYS A 146 14.94 -2.00 18.94
CA CYS A 146 14.37 -3.34 18.78
C CYS A 146 13.58 -3.47 17.48
N TYR A 147 13.42 -4.71 17.02
CA TYR A 147 12.29 -5.07 16.17
C TYR A 147 11.18 -5.61 17.06
N ARG A 148 9.94 -5.22 16.76
CA ARG A 148 8.74 -5.74 17.41
C ARG A 148 8.06 -6.70 16.45
N VAL A 149 8.05 -7.98 16.82
CA VAL A 149 7.40 -9.06 16.09
C VAL A 149 6.07 -9.37 16.77
N LYS A 150 4.99 -9.48 15.99
CA LYS A 150 3.66 -9.83 16.48
C LYS A 150 3.08 -10.98 15.67
N MET A 151 2.48 -11.93 16.39
CA MET A 151 1.69 -13.02 15.81
C MET A 151 0.33 -13.04 16.49
N THR A 152 -0.75 -13.04 15.70
CA THR A 152 -2.12 -13.23 16.19
C THR A 152 -2.56 -14.64 15.81
N LEU A 153 -3.12 -15.38 16.77
CA LEU A 153 -3.55 -16.77 16.60
C LEU A 153 -5.07 -16.86 16.78
N ASN A 154 -5.70 -17.84 16.14
CA ASN A 154 -7.14 -18.08 16.20
C ASN A 154 -7.66 -18.18 17.64
N ASN A 155 -7.05 -19.05 18.45
CA ASN A 155 -7.36 -19.20 19.86
C ASN A 155 -6.14 -19.69 20.65
N LEU A 156 -5.30 -18.76 21.07
CA LEU A 156 -4.03 -19.05 21.71
C LEU A 156 -4.22 -19.77 23.06
N SER A 157 -3.61 -20.95 23.17
CA SER A 157 -3.50 -21.76 24.38
C SER A 157 -2.09 -22.34 24.47
N LEU A 158 -1.60 -22.52 25.70
CA LEU A 158 -0.28 -23.12 25.97
C LEU A 158 -0.36 -24.65 26.03
N LEU A 159 -1.56 -25.22 26.04
CA LEU A 159 -1.74 -26.67 26.08
C LEU A 159 -1.40 -27.27 24.73
N PRO A 160 -0.60 -28.35 24.68
CA PRO A 160 -0.37 -29.10 23.45
C PRO A 160 -1.67 -29.58 22.82
N PRO A 161 -1.78 -29.60 21.48
CA PRO A 161 -3.03 -29.88 20.77
C PRO A 161 -3.54 -31.33 20.95
N GLY A 162 -2.65 -32.26 21.31
CA GLY A 162 -2.98 -33.68 21.48
C GLY A 162 -3.07 -34.43 20.15
N THR A 163 -3.76 -35.58 20.14
CA THR A 163 -3.76 -36.51 18.99
C THR A 163 -4.14 -35.86 17.66
N PRO A 164 -3.48 -36.19 16.54
CA PRO A 164 -2.46 -37.25 16.38
C PRO A 164 -1.05 -36.85 16.83
N ASP A 165 -0.86 -35.60 17.25
CA ASP A 165 0.44 -35.09 17.65
C ASP A 165 0.73 -35.39 19.13
N ALA A 166 1.84 -36.06 19.40
CA ALA A 166 2.27 -36.41 20.75
C ALA A 166 3.31 -35.43 21.32
N ASP A 167 3.72 -34.45 20.52
CA ASP A 167 4.71 -33.48 20.90
C ASP A 167 4.18 -32.55 22.00
N THR A 168 5.08 -32.16 22.90
CA THR A 168 4.71 -31.44 24.12
C THR A 168 5.20 -30.01 24.14
N ASP A 169 6.09 -29.65 23.21
CA ASP A 169 6.64 -28.31 23.08
C ASP A 169 5.95 -27.57 21.94
N LEU A 170 5.48 -26.36 22.21
CA LEU A 170 4.83 -25.47 21.24
C LEU A 170 5.76 -24.31 20.95
N VAL A 171 5.96 -24.02 19.67
CA VAL A 171 6.81 -22.93 19.21
C VAL A 171 6.06 -22.04 18.22
N TRP A 172 6.05 -20.74 18.50
CA TRP A 172 5.52 -19.69 17.61
C TRP A 172 6.69 -18.86 17.11
N LEU A 173 7.14 -19.13 15.89
CA LEU A 173 8.40 -18.66 15.33
C LEU A 173 8.17 -17.63 14.23
N THR A 174 9.02 -16.60 14.19
CA THR A 174 9.15 -15.70 13.05
C THR A 174 10.62 -15.62 12.64
N GLN A 175 10.90 -15.83 11.36
CA GLN A 175 12.25 -15.82 10.79
C GLN A 175 12.37 -14.83 9.64
N TRP A 176 13.58 -14.38 9.33
CA TRP A 176 13.87 -13.51 8.19
C TRP A 176 15.33 -13.59 7.77
N PHE A 177 15.63 -13.10 6.57
CA PHE A 177 16.98 -12.98 6.05
C PHE A 177 17.53 -11.57 6.21
N VAL A 178 18.84 -11.50 6.50
CA VAL A 178 19.65 -10.29 6.45
C VAL A 178 20.82 -10.55 5.51
N PRO A 179 20.69 -10.28 4.21
CA PRO A 179 21.80 -10.38 3.26
C PRO A 179 22.93 -9.42 3.61
N ALA A 180 24.17 -9.87 3.44
CA ALA A 180 25.36 -9.03 3.59
C ALA A 180 25.62 -8.21 2.31
N ASP A 181 26.31 -7.07 2.44
CA ASP A 181 26.78 -6.30 1.28
C ASP A 181 27.59 -7.22 0.34
N PRO A 182 27.27 -7.26 -0.98
CA PRO A 182 27.99 -8.09 -1.96
C PRO A 182 29.49 -7.82 -2.01
N ASN A 183 29.91 -6.62 -1.64
CA ASN A 183 31.31 -6.20 -1.58
C ASN A 183 32.00 -6.59 -0.27
N CYS A 184 31.31 -7.24 0.67
CA CYS A 184 31.94 -7.70 1.89
C CYS A 184 33.04 -8.73 1.58
N ALA A 185 34.27 -8.44 2.02
CA ALA A 185 35.46 -9.27 1.82
C ALA A 185 36.15 -9.66 3.15
N GLN A 186 35.47 -9.44 4.28
CA GLN A 186 35.98 -9.70 5.63
C GLN A 186 35.91 -11.20 5.99
N PRO A 187 36.67 -11.69 7.00
CA PRO A 187 36.64 -13.10 7.41
C PRO A 187 35.38 -13.51 8.21
N ASN A 188 34.35 -12.65 8.26
CA ASN A 188 33.10 -12.93 8.96
C ASN A 188 32.27 -13.96 8.18
N SER A 189 31.63 -14.89 8.90
CA SER A 189 30.79 -15.94 8.28
C SER A 189 29.69 -15.37 7.42
N SER A 190 29.03 -14.27 7.82
CA SER A 190 28.01 -13.62 6.99
C SER A 190 28.53 -13.15 5.63
N CYS A 191 29.80 -12.83 5.49
CA CYS A 191 30.36 -12.43 4.20
C CYS A 191 30.67 -13.63 3.30
N THR A 192 30.94 -14.79 3.91
CA THR A 192 31.10 -16.08 3.21
C THR A 192 29.75 -16.66 2.80
N SER A 193 28.80 -16.74 3.73
CA SER A 193 27.47 -17.31 3.47
C SER A 193 26.55 -16.33 2.74
N GLY A 194 26.93 -15.05 2.58
CA GLY A 194 26.14 -14.03 1.90
C GLY A 194 25.07 -13.36 2.77
N GLY A 195 25.06 -13.60 4.08
CA GLY A 195 24.16 -12.98 5.05
C GLY A 195 23.96 -13.85 6.27
N LYS A 196 22.84 -13.64 6.96
CA LYS A 196 22.34 -14.49 8.05
C LYS A 196 20.84 -14.70 7.93
N LYS A 197 20.35 -15.80 8.51
CA LYS A 197 18.92 -16.04 8.72
C LYS A 197 18.61 -16.09 10.21
N PHE A 198 18.02 -15.00 10.70
CA PHE A 198 17.65 -14.85 12.10
C PHE A 198 16.23 -15.35 12.34
N PHE A 199 15.94 -15.65 13.59
CA PHE A 199 14.59 -15.89 14.06
C PHE A 199 14.40 -15.36 15.48
N VAL A 200 13.13 -15.17 15.83
CA VAL A 200 12.66 -15.14 17.20
C VAL A 200 11.51 -16.13 17.36
N TYR A 201 11.33 -16.65 18.56
CA TYR A 201 10.15 -17.44 18.87
C TYR A 201 9.71 -17.28 20.32
N ALA A 202 8.43 -17.56 20.56
CA ALA A 202 7.90 -17.92 21.86
C ALA A 202 7.79 -19.45 21.96
N GLU A 203 8.10 -20.00 23.14
CA GLU A 203 8.10 -21.45 23.40
C GLU A 203 7.34 -21.76 24.69
N SER A 204 6.53 -22.80 24.67
CA SER A 204 5.85 -23.37 25.84
C SER A 204 5.92 -24.89 25.81
N THR A 205 6.57 -25.45 26.82
CA THR A 205 6.63 -26.91 27.00
C THR A 205 5.58 -27.36 28.00
N ALA A 206 4.76 -28.33 27.62
CA ALA A 206 3.76 -28.98 28.48
C ALA A 206 2.82 -28.01 29.21
N GLY A 207 2.44 -26.89 28.57
CA GLY A 207 1.54 -25.89 29.17
C GLY A 207 2.18 -24.97 30.19
N VAL A 208 3.50 -24.97 30.32
CA VAL A 208 4.24 -24.05 31.20
C VAL A 208 4.27 -22.65 30.60
N LEU A 209 4.53 -21.64 31.45
CA LEU A 209 4.68 -20.24 31.07
C LEU A 209 5.65 -20.08 29.88
N VAL A 210 5.28 -19.22 28.94
CA VAL A 210 6.04 -18.92 27.73
C VAL A 210 7.39 -18.28 28.04
N ARG A 211 8.41 -18.70 27.29
CA ARG A 211 9.73 -18.06 27.22
C ARG A 211 10.01 -17.68 25.77
N CYS A 212 10.64 -16.53 25.56
CA CYS A 212 10.99 -16.08 24.21
C CYS A 212 12.49 -16.17 23.96
N PHE A 213 12.88 -16.52 22.74
CA PHE A 213 14.25 -16.68 22.32
C PHE A 213 14.52 -16.01 20.99
N SER A 214 15.75 -15.57 20.79
CA SER A 214 16.30 -15.20 19.48
C SER A 214 17.43 -16.16 19.09
N GLY A 215 17.71 -16.24 17.80
CA GLY A 215 18.78 -17.06 17.28
C GLY A 215 19.00 -16.92 15.78
N GLU A 216 19.89 -17.77 15.30
CA GLU A 216 20.18 -17.99 13.88
C GLU A 216 19.86 -19.45 13.58
N ASN A 217 19.29 -19.71 12.41
CA ASN A 217 18.88 -21.05 12.02
C ASN A 217 20.04 -22.05 12.08
N ASN A 218 19.70 -23.32 12.26
CA ASN A 218 20.62 -24.44 12.20
C ASN A 218 20.07 -25.49 11.23
N ALA A 219 20.80 -26.59 11.07
CA ALA A 219 20.36 -27.76 10.34
C ALA A 219 20.62 -29.05 11.12
N GLN A 220 19.88 -30.11 10.80
CA GLN A 220 20.08 -31.45 11.33
C GLN A 220 20.14 -32.45 10.18
N LEU A 221 21.09 -33.39 10.26
CA LEU A 221 21.23 -34.48 9.29
C LEU A 221 20.19 -35.56 9.57
N LEU A 222 19.44 -35.97 8.54
CA LEU A 222 18.40 -37.00 8.65
C LEU A 222 18.45 -37.94 7.44
N GLY A 223 18.87 -39.18 7.65
CA GLY A 223 18.72 -40.26 6.66
C GLY A 223 19.33 -39.98 5.27
N GLY A 224 20.40 -39.18 5.19
CA GLY A 224 21.05 -38.79 3.94
C GLY A 224 20.63 -37.42 3.39
N GLY A 225 19.65 -36.76 4.02
CA GLY A 225 19.28 -35.36 3.78
C GLY A 225 19.57 -34.46 4.98
N VAL A 226 19.10 -33.22 4.88
CA VAL A 226 19.11 -32.23 5.96
C VAL A 226 17.71 -31.67 6.17
N THR A 227 17.44 -31.20 7.38
CA THR A 227 16.29 -30.38 7.70
C THR A 227 16.74 -29.18 8.52
N MET A 228 16.04 -28.06 8.39
CA MET A 228 16.32 -26.89 9.22
C MET A 228 15.81 -27.10 10.63
N THR A 229 16.45 -26.43 11.58
CA THR A 229 16.06 -26.40 12.99
C THR A 229 16.30 -24.99 13.56
N TYR A 230 15.65 -24.69 14.68
CA TYR A 230 15.63 -23.34 15.26
C TYR A 230 15.98 -23.36 16.76
N PRO A 231 17.23 -23.68 17.14
CA PRO A 231 17.62 -23.76 18.54
C PRO A 231 17.72 -22.36 19.16
N GLY A 232 16.83 -22.02 20.10
CA GLY A 232 16.88 -20.74 20.81
C GLY A 232 18.20 -20.54 21.54
N ARG A 233 18.97 -19.52 21.14
CA ARG A 233 20.31 -19.27 21.69
C ARG A 233 20.31 -18.23 22.80
N THR A 234 19.57 -17.14 22.60
CA THR A 234 19.52 -16.02 23.53
C THR A 234 18.11 -15.86 24.03
N GLU A 235 17.91 -16.06 25.33
CA GLU A 235 16.60 -15.82 25.95
C GLU A 235 16.33 -14.32 26.06
N ILE A 236 15.13 -13.90 25.66
CA ILE A 236 14.66 -12.52 25.75
C ILE A 236 13.99 -12.35 27.13
N THR A 237 14.79 -11.93 28.11
CA THR A 237 14.39 -11.88 29.53
C THR A 237 13.95 -10.50 30.01
N ALA A 238 14.08 -9.46 29.16
CA ALA A 238 13.67 -8.11 29.52
C ALA A 238 12.16 -8.05 29.79
N ALA A 239 11.77 -7.45 30.92
CA ALA A 239 10.35 -7.34 31.29
C ALA A 239 9.56 -6.61 30.19
N GLY A 240 8.45 -7.19 29.76
CA GLY A 240 7.61 -6.66 28.67
C GLY A 240 8.10 -6.99 27.25
N ALA A 241 9.33 -7.49 27.08
CA ALA A 241 9.87 -7.84 25.76
C ALA A 241 9.29 -9.15 25.20
N CYS A 242 8.72 -10.00 26.05
CA CYS A 242 8.00 -11.22 25.66
C CYS A 242 6.62 -11.15 26.32
N SER A 243 5.58 -10.87 25.52
CA SER A 243 4.21 -10.68 25.99
C SER A 243 3.25 -11.62 25.27
N VAL A 244 2.37 -12.25 26.04
CA VAL A 244 1.43 -13.27 25.57
C VAL A 244 0.04 -12.98 26.11
N VAL A 245 -0.94 -12.89 25.21
CA VAL A 245 -2.36 -12.75 25.52
C VAL A 245 -3.08 -14.01 25.03
N ILE A 246 -3.50 -14.86 25.96
CA ILE A 246 -4.19 -16.13 25.66
C ILE A 246 -5.68 -15.91 25.32
N GLY A 247 -6.28 -16.89 24.64
CA GLY A 247 -7.69 -16.90 24.23
C GLY A 247 -7.90 -16.59 22.76
N ALA A 248 -9.15 -16.33 22.39
CA ALA A 248 -9.55 -16.03 21.02
C ALA A 248 -8.83 -14.77 20.50
N ASN A 249 -8.28 -14.83 19.27
CA ASN A 249 -7.42 -13.79 18.69
C ASN A 249 -6.22 -13.45 19.59
N GLY A 250 -5.73 -14.46 20.32
CA GLY A 250 -4.60 -14.31 21.24
C GLY A 250 -3.34 -13.88 20.52
N LYS A 251 -2.47 -13.14 21.21
CA LYS A 251 -1.33 -12.46 20.61
C LYS A 251 -0.04 -12.80 21.32
N ILE A 252 1.01 -12.99 20.53
CA ILE A 252 2.39 -13.05 20.98
C ILE A 252 3.08 -11.81 20.44
N THR A 253 3.74 -11.05 21.32
CA THR A 253 4.54 -9.87 20.96
C THR A 253 5.94 -10.02 21.53
N ILE A 254 6.94 -9.94 20.65
CA ILE A 254 8.36 -10.07 20.99
C ILE A 254 9.10 -8.81 20.56
N ASP A 255 9.67 -8.08 21.51
CA ASP A 255 10.66 -7.04 21.25
C ASP A 255 12.05 -7.66 21.28
N VAL A 256 12.65 -7.85 20.11
CA VAL A 256 14.02 -8.37 19.99
C VAL A 256 15.01 -7.23 19.79
N PRO A 257 16.03 -7.09 20.66
CA PRO A 257 17.08 -6.10 20.45
C PRO A 257 17.78 -6.33 19.10
N ILE A 258 17.92 -5.28 18.29
CA ILE A 258 18.54 -5.38 16.95
C ILE A 258 19.97 -5.92 17.04
N SER A 259 20.67 -5.63 18.16
CA SER A 259 22.02 -6.15 18.42
C SER A 259 22.10 -7.68 18.51
N GLN A 260 20.99 -8.39 18.73
CA GLN A 260 20.95 -9.87 18.75
C GLN A 260 20.70 -10.49 17.37
N VAL A 261 20.15 -9.70 16.43
CA VAL A 261 19.65 -10.16 15.12
C VAL A 261 20.21 -9.29 13.99
N THR A 262 21.48 -8.93 14.13
CA THR A 262 22.26 -8.15 13.17
C THR A 262 23.49 -8.94 12.73
N LEU A 263 24.02 -8.62 11.55
CA LEU A 263 25.29 -9.17 11.09
C LEU A 263 26.43 -8.83 12.05
N GLU A 264 27.48 -9.65 11.99
CA GLU A 264 28.68 -9.50 12.81
C GLU A 264 29.30 -8.10 12.65
N ALA A 265 29.93 -7.60 13.71
CA ALA A 265 30.58 -6.30 13.70
C ALA A 265 31.55 -6.17 12.51
N GLY A 266 31.46 -5.06 11.79
CA GLY A 266 32.24 -4.80 10.58
C GLY A 266 31.63 -5.35 9.28
N THR A 267 30.55 -6.14 9.34
CA THR A 267 29.76 -6.51 8.17
C THR A 267 28.57 -5.56 8.02
N GLN A 268 28.44 -4.94 6.85
CA GLN A 268 27.25 -4.15 6.52
C GLN A 268 26.17 -5.03 5.87
N PRO A 269 24.90 -4.88 6.24
CA PRO A 269 23.81 -5.51 5.50
C PRO A 269 23.67 -4.85 4.13
N LEU A 270 23.19 -5.61 3.15
CA LEU A 270 22.88 -5.11 1.82
C LEU A 270 21.83 -3.99 1.85
N SER A 271 20.83 -4.13 2.71
CA SER A 271 19.70 -3.22 2.86
C SER A 271 19.26 -3.15 4.32
N SER A 272 18.51 -2.10 4.67
CA SER A 272 17.77 -2.03 5.94
C SER A 272 16.50 -2.88 5.95
N THR A 273 16.06 -3.36 4.78
CA THR A 273 14.95 -4.30 4.62
C THR A 273 15.34 -5.68 5.16
N LEU A 274 14.44 -6.30 5.91
CA LEU A 274 14.52 -7.71 6.29
C LEU A 274 13.69 -8.51 5.30
N PHE A 275 14.28 -9.51 4.67
CA PHE A 275 13.65 -10.20 3.55
C PHE A 275 12.97 -11.49 3.99
N SER A 276 11.86 -11.82 3.33
CA SER A 276 11.12 -13.08 3.51
C SER A 276 10.83 -13.38 4.99
N VAL A 277 10.30 -12.39 5.69
CA VAL A 277 9.73 -12.55 7.03
C VAL A 277 8.64 -13.61 6.94
N THR A 278 8.83 -14.70 7.67
CA THR A 278 7.91 -15.85 7.65
C THR A 278 7.55 -16.21 9.09
N ALA A 279 6.27 -16.16 9.40
CA ALA A 279 5.72 -16.67 10.65
C ALA A 279 5.31 -18.12 10.48
N SER A 280 5.60 -18.94 11.49
CA SER A 280 5.28 -20.37 11.48
C SER A 280 5.00 -20.85 12.89
N THR A 281 4.12 -21.82 13.02
CA THR A 281 3.87 -22.53 14.29
C THR A 281 4.29 -23.98 14.17
N MET A 282 4.82 -24.51 15.26
CA MET A 282 5.48 -25.81 15.29
C MET A 282 5.20 -26.54 16.59
N THR A 283 5.26 -27.86 16.52
CA THR A 283 5.33 -28.74 17.70
C THR A 283 6.63 -29.54 17.71
N LEU A 284 7.18 -29.78 18.90
CA LEU A 284 8.42 -30.51 19.09
C LEU A 284 8.35 -31.51 20.25
N ALA A 285 9.04 -32.64 20.08
CA ALA A 285 9.14 -33.68 21.10
C ALA A 285 9.93 -33.23 22.35
N LEU A 286 10.81 -32.25 22.19
CA LEU A 286 11.65 -31.66 23.24
C LEU A 286 11.67 -30.13 23.06
N PRO A 287 11.94 -29.35 24.14
CA PRO A 287 12.09 -27.91 24.02
C PRO A 287 13.04 -27.52 22.90
N ALA A 288 12.64 -26.61 22.00
CA ALA A 288 13.47 -26.15 20.89
C ALA A 288 14.83 -25.60 21.37
N ASN A 289 14.87 -24.98 22.55
CA ASN A 289 16.11 -24.50 23.18
C ASN A 289 17.02 -25.59 23.81
N SER A 290 16.56 -26.85 23.85
CA SER A 290 17.27 -27.95 24.54
C SER A 290 18.09 -28.85 23.61
N GLY A 291 18.05 -28.60 22.30
CA GLY A 291 18.78 -29.38 21.31
C GLY A 291 20.31 -29.40 21.52
N PRO A 292 21.03 -30.38 20.94
CA PRO A 292 22.49 -30.43 21.03
C PRO A 292 23.10 -29.10 20.57
N PRO A 293 24.14 -28.61 21.28
CA PRO A 293 24.76 -27.33 20.96
C PRO A 293 25.21 -27.33 19.51
N SER A 294 24.93 -26.24 18.82
CA SER A 294 25.31 -26.07 17.42
C SER A 294 26.82 -26.25 17.22
N VAL A 295 27.21 -27.29 16.48
CA VAL A 295 28.58 -27.46 15.99
C VAL A 295 28.59 -27.08 14.51
N VAL A 296 29.12 -25.90 14.18
CA VAL A 296 29.22 -25.39 12.79
C VAL A 296 27.87 -25.43 12.05
N GLY A 297 26.81 -24.92 12.67
CA GLY A 297 25.48 -24.92 12.05
C GLY A 297 24.68 -26.22 12.20
N ILE A 298 25.24 -27.27 12.80
CA ILE A 298 24.55 -28.56 12.97
C ILE A 298 24.04 -28.74 14.40
N GLY A 299 22.75 -29.06 14.59
CA GLY A 299 22.12 -29.28 15.90
C GLY A 299 20.69 -28.75 15.96
N GLY A 300 20.05 -28.80 17.13
CA GLY A 300 18.64 -28.42 17.32
C GLY A 300 17.70 -29.62 17.47
N VAL A 301 16.39 -29.34 17.48
CA VAL A 301 15.33 -30.34 17.66
C VAL A 301 14.45 -30.37 16.41
N LEU A 302 14.02 -31.56 16.01
CA LEU A 302 13.08 -31.75 14.90
C LEU A 302 11.68 -31.29 15.32
N PHE A 303 10.93 -30.78 14.35
CA PHE A 303 9.59 -30.25 14.58
C PHE A 303 8.59 -30.75 13.55
N ASN A 304 7.31 -30.79 13.92
CA ASN A 304 6.21 -30.80 12.97
C ASN A 304 5.81 -29.36 12.68
N LEU A 305 5.75 -29.00 11.41
CA LEU A 305 5.22 -27.72 10.98
C LEU A 305 3.69 -27.81 11.03
N ILE A 306 3.04 -26.89 11.73
CA ILE A 306 1.59 -26.88 11.89
C ILE A 306 0.95 -25.81 11.01
N ASP A 307 1.54 -24.62 10.97
CA ASP A 307 1.01 -23.52 10.18
C ASP A 307 2.10 -22.56 9.70
N VAL A 308 1.84 -21.86 8.59
CA VAL A 308 2.74 -20.86 8.01
C VAL A 308 1.95 -19.74 7.34
N ALA A 309 2.14 -18.53 7.83
CA ALA A 309 1.63 -17.34 7.15
C ALA A 309 2.47 -17.00 5.91
N ARG A 310 1.81 -16.45 4.88
CA ARG A 310 2.47 -15.96 3.66
C ARG A 310 3.62 -15.01 3.98
N ALA A 311 4.80 -15.28 3.42
CA ALA A 311 5.98 -14.44 3.64
C ALA A 311 5.81 -13.00 3.11
N TYR A 312 6.47 -12.05 3.77
CA TYR A 312 6.50 -10.63 3.43
C TYR A 312 7.86 -10.02 3.73
N ASP A 313 8.13 -8.81 3.24
CA ASP A 313 9.36 -8.08 3.57
C ASP A 313 9.13 -7.07 4.69
N ALA A 314 10.08 -6.90 5.59
CA ALA A 314 10.03 -5.89 6.64
C ALA A 314 10.88 -4.69 6.24
N SER A 315 10.23 -3.59 5.87
CA SER A 315 10.90 -2.31 5.60
C SER A 315 10.47 -1.28 6.63
N PHE A 316 11.42 -0.90 7.49
CA PHE A 316 11.22 0.11 8.55
C PHE A 316 11.86 1.45 8.24
N THR A 317 12.60 1.50 7.13
CA THR A 317 12.77 2.74 6.41
C THR A 317 11.46 2.97 5.69
N ALA A 318 10.93 4.18 5.79
CA ALA A 318 9.89 4.70 4.93
C ALA A 318 9.92 4.00 3.56
N ILE A 319 8.86 3.29 3.19
CA ILE A 319 8.85 2.42 2.01
C ILE A 319 9.36 3.23 0.81
N GLY A 320 10.47 2.80 0.22
CA GLY A 320 11.13 3.47 -0.91
C GLY A 320 12.17 4.54 -0.58
N GLY A 321 12.54 4.78 0.68
CA GLY A 321 13.52 5.81 1.04
C GLY A 321 13.07 7.22 0.65
N ALA A 322 11.76 7.40 0.42
CA ALA A 322 11.11 8.66 0.09
C ALA A 322 11.50 9.74 1.12
N ALA A 323 12.31 10.68 0.66
CA ALA A 323 12.78 11.81 1.44
C ALA A 323 12.12 13.12 1.00
N SER A 324 11.55 13.15 -0.21
CA SER A 324 10.81 14.29 -0.71
C SER A 324 9.63 13.87 -1.58
N LEU A 325 8.62 14.73 -1.58
CA LEU A 325 7.46 14.72 -2.45
C LEU A 325 7.34 16.12 -3.04
N SER A 326 7.02 16.22 -4.33
CA SER A 326 6.71 17.50 -4.99
C SER A 326 5.49 17.36 -5.89
N LEU A 327 4.62 18.36 -5.93
CA LEU A 327 3.43 18.41 -6.78
C LEU A 327 3.64 19.28 -8.02
N ASP A 328 3.31 18.76 -9.20
CA ASP A 328 3.32 19.51 -10.45
C ASP A 328 1.98 19.38 -11.22
N PRO A 329 1.38 20.47 -11.71
CA PRO A 329 1.82 21.86 -11.52
C PRO A 329 1.57 22.37 -10.10
N GLN A 330 2.51 23.18 -9.57
CA GLN A 330 2.33 23.82 -8.25
C GLN A 330 1.17 24.82 -8.24
N THR A 331 0.93 25.48 -9.38
CA THR A 331 -0.20 26.38 -9.58
C THR A 331 -0.83 26.15 -10.94
N ALA A 332 -2.16 26.17 -11.00
CA ALA A 332 -2.90 26.12 -12.26
C ALA A 332 -4.19 26.95 -12.17
N THR A 333 -4.66 27.45 -13.32
CA THR A 333 -5.96 28.13 -13.45
C THR A 333 -6.76 27.47 -14.54
N ASN A 334 -7.98 27.02 -14.22
CA ASN A 334 -8.89 26.43 -15.19
C ASN A 334 -10.30 27.02 -15.06
N THR A 335 -11.11 26.87 -16.10
CA THR A 335 -12.55 27.12 -15.99
C THR A 335 -13.23 25.98 -15.23
N ILE A 336 -14.25 26.31 -14.43
CA ILE A 336 -15.10 25.29 -13.78
C ILE A 336 -15.65 24.28 -14.80
N GLY A 337 -15.86 23.04 -14.36
CA GLY A 337 -16.30 21.92 -15.19
C GLY A 337 -15.20 21.25 -16.02
N SER A 338 -13.98 21.81 -16.08
CA SER A 338 -12.84 21.14 -16.74
C SER A 338 -12.06 20.24 -15.78
N GLN A 339 -11.47 19.16 -16.29
CA GLN A 339 -10.62 18.29 -15.48
C GLN A 339 -9.25 18.96 -15.21
N HIS A 340 -8.75 18.79 -13.99
CA HIS A 340 -7.40 19.14 -13.59
C HIS A 340 -6.69 17.92 -13.00
N CYS A 341 -5.45 17.70 -13.42
CA CYS A 341 -4.58 16.67 -12.87
C CYS A 341 -3.35 17.32 -12.21
N VAL A 342 -2.94 16.77 -11.07
CA VAL A 342 -1.68 17.06 -10.40
C VAL A 342 -0.88 15.75 -10.31
N THR A 343 0.44 15.84 -10.44
CA THR A 343 1.35 14.70 -10.35
C THR A 343 2.27 14.88 -9.15
N ALA A 344 2.17 13.98 -8.18
CA ALA A 344 3.15 13.84 -7.11
C ALA A 344 4.38 13.09 -7.62
N THR A 345 5.56 13.64 -7.39
CA THR A 345 6.85 12.96 -7.65
C THR A 345 7.53 12.70 -6.32
N VAL A 346 7.76 11.42 -6.01
CA VAL A 346 8.42 10.98 -4.78
C VAL A 346 9.84 10.55 -5.08
N ARG A 347 10.81 11.09 -4.33
CA ARG A 347 12.24 10.79 -4.50
C ARG A 347 12.91 10.39 -3.21
N THR A 348 13.95 9.59 -3.35
CA THR A 348 14.83 9.24 -2.26
C THR A 348 15.74 10.39 -1.85
N ALA A 349 16.41 10.29 -0.70
CA ALA A 349 17.42 11.28 -0.27
C ALA A 349 18.57 11.44 -1.29
N SER A 350 18.83 10.41 -2.11
CA SER A 350 19.84 10.45 -3.19
C SER A 350 19.34 11.11 -4.48
N GLY A 351 18.06 11.48 -4.55
CA GLY A 351 17.40 12.03 -5.74
C GLY A 351 16.82 10.97 -6.70
N SER A 352 17.05 9.68 -6.46
CA SER A 352 16.48 8.58 -7.26
C SER A 352 14.95 8.48 -7.09
N PRO A 353 14.18 8.08 -8.12
CA PRO A 353 12.74 7.85 -7.99
C PRO A 353 12.36 6.80 -6.96
N SER A 354 11.26 7.01 -6.26
CA SER A 354 10.72 6.07 -5.27
C SER A 354 9.43 5.44 -5.78
N SER A 355 9.52 4.23 -6.33
CA SER A 355 8.38 3.46 -6.87
C SER A 355 7.65 2.70 -5.76
N GLY A 356 6.34 2.44 -5.94
CA GLY A 356 5.55 1.62 -5.02
C GLY A 356 5.09 2.33 -3.73
N VAL A 357 5.25 3.66 -3.66
CA VAL A 357 4.84 4.47 -2.50
C VAL A 357 3.40 4.90 -2.66
N THR A 358 2.56 4.65 -1.66
CA THR A 358 1.20 5.19 -1.61
C THR A 358 1.24 6.68 -1.32
N VAL A 359 0.60 7.48 -2.16
CA VAL A 359 0.43 8.92 -1.97
C VAL A 359 -1.03 9.21 -1.71
N VAL A 360 -1.31 9.94 -0.64
CA VAL A 360 -2.65 10.40 -0.25
C VAL A 360 -2.80 11.85 -0.67
N PHE A 361 -3.89 12.17 -1.37
CA PHE A 361 -4.23 13.51 -1.84
C PHE A 361 -5.51 13.98 -1.18
N ASP A 362 -5.51 15.24 -0.74
CA ASP A 362 -6.68 15.92 -0.21
C ASP A 362 -6.81 17.31 -0.86
N VAL A 363 -8.04 17.69 -1.22
CA VAL A 363 -8.37 18.98 -1.80
C VAL A 363 -9.38 19.67 -0.91
N SER A 364 -9.07 20.90 -0.52
CA SER A 364 -9.91 21.78 0.28
C SER A 364 -10.02 23.16 -0.37
N GLY A 365 -11.03 23.95 -0.01
CA GLY A 365 -11.22 25.30 -0.55
C GLY A 365 -12.60 25.46 -1.17
N ALA A 366 -12.66 26.05 -2.38
CA ALA A 366 -13.92 26.22 -3.10
C ALA A 366 -14.53 24.88 -3.53
N ASN A 367 -13.68 23.89 -3.80
CA ASN A 367 -14.07 22.52 -4.11
C ASN A 367 -13.36 21.55 -3.15
N THR A 368 -13.92 20.34 -3.01
CA THR A 368 -13.34 19.26 -2.21
C THR A 368 -13.21 17.98 -3.02
N ALA A 369 -12.13 17.24 -2.79
CA ALA A 369 -11.85 15.96 -3.41
C ALA A 369 -10.80 15.21 -2.57
N HIS A 370 -10.80 13.89 -2.62
CA HIS A 370 -9.82 13.06 -1.91
C HIS A 370 -9.50 11.82 -2.75
N GLY A 371 -8.28 11.31 -2.66
CA GLY A 371 -7.89 10.08 -3.35
C GLY A 371 -6.52 9.58 -2.96
N THR A 372 -6.26 8.31 -3.28
CA THR A 372 -4.95 7.69 -3.09
C THR A 372 -4.47 7.06 -4.40
N THR A 373 -3.16 7.09 -4.63
CA THR A 373 -2.55 6.38 -5.76
C THR A 373 -1.12 5.97 -5.40
N THR A 374 -0.63 4.90 -6.01
CA THR A 374 0.74 4.40 -5.79
C THR A 374 1.68 4.96 -6.85
N THR A 375 2.92 5.27 -6.49
CA THR A 375 3.93 5.75 -7.44
C THR A 375 4.39 4.66 -8.41
N ASP A 376 4.56 5.04 -9.68
CA ASP A 376 5.10 4.19 -10.73
C ASP A 376 6.64 4.04 -10.66
N ALA A 377 7.24 3.37 -11.66
CA ALA A 377 8.69 3.18 -11.76
C ALA A 377 9.50 4.49 -11.85
N ASN A 378 8.86 5.61 -12.23
CA ASN A 378 9.45 6.94 -12.25
C ASN A 378 9.20 7.73 -10.96
N GLY A 379 8.62 7.08 -9.94
CA GLY A 379 8.26 7.70 -8.68
C GLY A 379 7.07 8.67 -8.79
N GLN A 380 6.22 8.52 -9.81
CA GLN A 380 5.12 9.45 -10.09
C GLN A 380 3.75 8.85 -9.76
N ALA A 381 2.90 9.67 -9.15
CA ALA A 381 1.53 9.37 -8.77
C ALA A 381 0.62 10.51 -9.25
N GLN A 382 -0.30 10.23 -10.17
CA GLN A 382 -1.21 11.24 -10.73
C GLN A 382 -2.59 11.19 -10.07
N PHE A 383 -3.11 12.36 -9.71
CA PHE A 383 -4.45 12.54 -9.17
C PHE A 383 -5.20 13.61 -9.99
N CYS A 384 -6.45 13.32 -10.38
CA CYS A 384 -7.27 14.24 -11.17
C CYS A 384 -8.63 14.49 -10.51
N TYR A 385 -9.09 15.73 -10.57
CA TYR A 385 -10.43 16.13 -10.11
C TYR A 385 -11.01 17.27 -10.99
N THR A 386 -12.32 17.52 -10.85
CA THR A 386 -13.04 18.58 -11.58
C THR A 386 -13.69 19.51 -10.57
N GLY A 387 -13.38 20.81 -10.63
CA GLY A 387 -14.01 21.82 -9.79
C GLY A 387 -15.27 22.38 -10.45
N ILE A 388 -16.34 22.53 -9.68
CA ILE A 388 -17.63 23.08 -10.12
C ILE A 388 -17.92 24.45 -9.50
N ALA A 389 -17.17 24.83 -8.47
CA ALA A 389 -17.26 26.12 -7.80
C ALA A 389 -16.06 27.00 -8.18
N THR A 390 -16.33 28.28 -8.47
CA THR A 390 -15.28 29.28 -8.67
C THR A 390 -14.57 29.60 -7.35
N GLY A 391 -13.26 29.81 -7.40
CA GLY A 391 -12.45 30.13 -6.24
C GLY A 391 -11.14 29.35 -6.22
N SER A 392 -10.41 29.44 -5.12
CA SER A 392 -9.13 28.74 -4.95
C SER A 392 -9.32 27.47 -4.14
N ASP A 393 -8.67 26.41 -4.60
CA ASP A 393 -8.48 25.15 -3.89
C ASP A 393 -7.01 25.01 -3.45
N SER A 394 -6.81 24.43 -2.28
CA SER A 394 -5.54 23.95 -1.77
C SER A 394 -5.50 22.44 -1.91
N ILE A 395 -4.52 21.93 -2.65
CA ILE A 395 -4.26 20.50 -2.84
C ILE A 395 -3.09 20.14 -1.94
N SER A 396 -3.28 19.24 -0.98
CA SER A 396 -2.19 18.65 -0.20
C SER A 396 -1.96 17.21 -0.62
N ALA A 397 -0.70 16.77 -0.55
CA ALA A 397 -0.36 15.37 -0.69
C ALA A 397 0.78 14.98 0.24
N PHE A 398 0.73 13.75 0.75
CA PHE A 398 1.82 13.15 1.50
C PHE A 398 2.06 11.71 1.06
N ALA A 399 3.32 11.27 1.14
CA ALA A 399 3.67 9.87 0.97
C ALA A 399 3.34 9.12 2.27
N ASP A 400 2.42 8.17 2.21
CA ASP A 400 2.01 7.31 3.32
C ASP A 400 2.99 6.14 3.43
N LEU A 401 3.97 6.31 4.30
CA LEU A 401 5.15 5.44 4.37
C LEU A 401 4.96 4.27 5.32
N ASN A 402 3.95 4.33 6.17
CA ASN A 402 3.60 3.26 7.10
C ASN A 402 2.26 2.58 6.76
N GLY A 403 1.54 3.09 5.75
CA GLY A 403 0.30 2.52 5.23
C GLY A 403 -0.91 2.78 6.12
N ASN A 404 -0.89 3.81 6.97
CA ASN A 404 -1.96 4.09 7.92
C ASN A 404 -2.99 5.12 7.41
N GLY A 405 -2.76 5.73 6.24
CA GLY A 405 -3.62 6.74 5.64
C GLY A 405 -3.64 8.09 6.34
N MET A 406 -2.74 8.37 7.28
CA MET A 406 -2.63 9.63 8.02
C MET A 406 -1.22 10.21 7.90
N GLN A 407 -1.12 11.54 7.76
CA GLN A 407 0.18 12.19 7.67
C GLN A 407 0.91 12.17 9.02
N ASP A 408 2.07 11.50 9.07
CA ASP A 408 2.93 11.38 10.25
C ASP A 408 4.21 12.24 10.19
N PRO A 409 4.83 12.58 11.33
CA PRO A 409 6.13 13.24 11.36
C PRO A 409 7.21 12.44 10.62
N GLY A 410 7.77 13.05 9.57
CA GLY A 410 8.80 12.43 8.73
C GLY A 410 8.27 11.94 7.38
N GLU A 411 6.97 12.02 7.14
CA GLU A 411 6.40 11.77 5.84
C GLU A 411 6.55 12.98 4.91
N PRO A 412 7.21 12.82 3.76
CA PRO A 412 7.37 13.94 2.85
C PRO A 412 6.02 14.31 2.24
N SER A 413 5.75 15.60 2.21
CA SER A 413 4.51 16.19 1.73
C SER A 413 4.77 17.45 0.94
N ASP A 414 3.80 17.85 0.12
CA ASP A 414 3.80 19.12 -0.59
C ASP A 414 2.37 19.63 -0.78
N THR A 415 2.24 20.91 -1.13
CA THR A 415 0.95 21.57 -1.38
C THR A 415 0.94 22.35 -2.68
N ALA A 416 -0.06 22.14 -3.52
CA ALA A 416 -0.31 22.89 -4.75
C ALA A 416 -1.59 23.74 -4.62
N SER A 417 -1.74 24.74 -5.49
CA SER A 417 -2.93 25.60 -5.50
C SER A 417 -3.61 25.59 -6.87
N LYS A 418 -4.93 25.50 -6.86
CA LYS A 418 -5.74 25.50 -8.07
C LYS A 418 -6.74 26.64 -8.02
N THR A 419 -6.77 27.49 -9.04
CA THR A 419 -7.80 28.53 -9.17
C THR A 419 -8.81 28.11 -10.23
N TRP A 420 -10.09 28.12 -9.86
CA TRP A 420 -11.21 27.93 -10.75
C TRP A 420 -11.86 29.26 -11.08
N VAL A 421 -11.90 29.59 -12.36
CA VAL A 421 -12.54 30.81 -12.88
C VAL A 421 -13.81 30.47 -13.65
N ALA A 422 -14.72 31.42 -13.74
CA ALA A 422 -15.85 31.30 -14.65
C ALA A 422 -15.36 31.38 -16.11
N PRO A 423 -16.04 30.71 -17.07
CA PRO A 423 -15.73 30.89 -18.48
C PRO A 423 -15.93 32.34 -18.92
N PRO A 424 -15.17 32.83 -19.92
CA PRO A 424 -15.34 34.19 -20.43
C PRO A 424 -16.73 34.38 -21.04
N THR A 425 -17.28 35.59 -20.91
CA THR A 425 -18.57 35.93 -21.52
C THR A 425 -18.50 35.76 -23.03
N ASN A 426 -19.36 34.90 -23.58
CA ASN A 426 -19.53 34.71 -25.03
C ASN A 426 -20.97 34.96 -25.51
N CYS A 427 -21.85 35.38 -24.60
CA CYS A 427 -23.24 35.63 -24.90
C CYS A 427 -23.49 37.11 -25.23
N GLU A 428 -23.87 37.42 -26.47
CA GLU A 428 -24.31 38.76 -26.86
C GLU A 428 -25.84 38.83 -26.88
N ALA A 429 -26.46 38.64 -25.71
CA ALA A 429 -27.91 38.65 -25.54
C ALA A 429 -28.30 39.18 -24.16
N ASN A 430 -29.60 39.44 -23.98
CA ASN A 430 -30.22 39.62 -22.67
C ASN A 430 -30.99 38.35 -22.32
N ILE A 431 -30.90 37.97 -21.05
CA ILE A 431 -31.61 36.86 -20.46
C ILE A 431 -32.58 37.45 -19.45
N THR A 432 -33.85 37.08 -19.58
CA THR A 432 -34.87 37.38 -18.56
C THR A 432 -35.51 36.08 -18.13
N GLN A 433 -35.60 35.86 -16.83
CA GLN A 433 -36.02 34.58 -16.29
C GLN A 433 -36.83 34.78 -15.02
N GLY A 434 -37.87 33.97 -14.85
CA GLY A 434 -38.62 33.94 -13.61
C GLY A 434 -39.65 32.83 -13.60
N GLY A 435 -39.78 32.15 -12.47
CA GLY A 435 -40.69 31.01 -12.37
C GLY A 435 -40.61 30.21 -11.09
N GLN A 436 -41.14 29.00 -11.18
CA GLN A 436 -41.16 27.99 -10.14
C GLN A 436 -40.61 26.68 -10.70
N ILE A 437 -39.85 25.96 -9.89
CA ILE A 437 -39.43 24.59 -10.12
C ILE A 437 -39.70 23.74 -8.88
N THR A 438 -39.74 22.43 -9.07
CA THR A 438 -39.63 21.44 -8.00
C THR A 438 -38.23 20.83 -8.10
N THR A 439 -37.38 21.00 -7.09
CA THR A 439 -35.97 20.57 -7.08
C THR A 439 -35.84 19.05 -7.07
N ASP A 440 -34.64 18.50 -7.34
CA ASP A 440 -34.38 17.05 -7.28
C ASP A 440 -34.64 16.47 -5.87
N HIS A 441 -34.54 17.30 -4.83
CA HIS A 441 -34.83 16.94 -3.44
C HIS A 441 -36.33 17.03 -3.11
N GLY A 442 -37.16 17.48 -4.04
CA GLY A 442 -38.62 17.58 -3.91
C GLY A 442 -39.14 18.88 -3.33
N ASP A 443 -38.26 19.86 -3.06
CA ASP A 443 -38.68 21.17 -2.55
C ASP A 443 -39.20 22.05 -3.68
N VAL A 444 -40.16 22.91 -3.37
CA VAL A 444 -40.63 23.94 -4.30
C VAL A 444 -39.71 25.15 -4.18
N ALA A 445 -39.22 25.64 -5.30
CA ALA A 445 -38.36 26.82 -5.35
C ALA A 445 -38.86 27.85 -6.36
N ASN A 446 -38.65 29.13 -6.04
CA ASN A 446 -38.90 30.25 -6.94
C ASN A 446 -37.59 30.89 -7.37
N PHE A 447 -37.52 31.34 -8.62
CA PHE A 447 -36.37 32.07 -9.16
C PHE A 447 -36.82 33.28 -9.96
N GLY A 448 -35.94 34.26 -10.08
CA GLY A 448 -36.19 35.46 -10.86
C GLY A 448 -34.92 36.28 -11.05
N GLY A 449 -34.78 36.87 -12.23
CA GLY A 449 -33.61 37.68 -12.52
C GLY A 449 -33.48 38.10 -13.98
N ASN A 450 -32.40 38.82 -14.23
CA ASN A 450 -31.99 39.23 -15.54
C ASN A 450 -30.47 39.27 -15.64
N ALA A 451 -29.95 38.89 -16.80
CA ALA A 451 -28.54 38.98 -17.14
C ALA A 451 -28.35 39.57 -18.54
N SER A 452 -27.27 40.32 -18.76
CA SER A 452 -26.93 40.93 -20.04
C SER A 452 -25.44 40.74 -20.29
N GLY A 453 -25.09 40.21 -21.48
CA GLY A 453 -23.71 39.98 -21.91
C GLY A 453 -23.24 40.92 -23.03
N LEU A 454 -23.96 42.02 -23.27
CA LEU A 454 -23.68 42.94 -24.38
C LEU A 454 -22.25 43.51 -24.33
N ALA A 455 -21.62 43.62 -25.50
CA ALA A 455 -20.22 44.04 -25.65
C ALA A 455 -19.21 43.19 -24.85
N GLY A 456 -19.56 41.93 -24.53
CA GLY A 456 -18.71 41.01 -23.77
C GLY A 456 -18.64 41.32 -22.28
N ILE A 457 -19.46 42.25 -21.78
CA ILE A 457 -19.52 42.62 -20.37
C ILE A 457 -20.76 41.98 -19.76
N ALA A 458 -20.57 41.14 -18.75
CA ALA A 458 -21.67 40.55 -18.00
C ALA A 458 -22.18 41.51 -16.92
N SER A 459 -23.50 41.62 -16.80
CA SER A 459 -24.18 42.37 -15.74
C SER A 459 -25.58 41.79 -15.50
N GLY A 460 -26.17 42.04 -14.33
CA GLY A 460 -27.49 41.51 -14.02
C GLY A 460 -27.78 41.42 -12.52
N GLN A 461 -28.93 40.84 -12.18
CA GLN A 461 -29.35 40.52 -10.82
C GLN A 461 -30.14 39.21 -10.83
N GLU A 462 -29.82 38.31 -9.90
CA GLU A 462 -30.43 36.99 -9.77
C GLU A 462 -30.92 36.77 -8.33
N GLN A 463 -32.07 36.13 -8.20
CA GLN A 463 -32.67 35.72 -6.94
C GLN A 463 -33.20 34.29 -7.05
N TYR A 464 -33.02 33.51 -5.99
CA TYR A 464 -33.53 32.15 -5.88
C TYR A 464 -33.92 31.83 -4.44
N LEU A 465 -35.13 31.31 -4.24
CA LEU A 465 -35.66 30.95 -2.93
C LEU A 465 -36.16 29.51 -2.97
N ASP A 466 -35.48 28.63 -2.24
CA ASP A 466 -35.96 27.29 -1.90
C ASP A 466 -36.78 27.36 -0.60
N HIS A 467 -38.04 26.92 -0.65
CA HIS A 467 -38.95 26.97 0.49
C HIS A 467 -38.74 25.82 1.49
N GLY A 468 -37.94 24.81 1.15
CA GLY A 468 -37.78 23.60 1.94
C GLY A 468 -38.99 22.65 1.85
N PRO A 469 -39.09 21.66 2.76
CA PRO A 469 -38.31 21.54 3.99
C PRO A 469 -36.97 20.79 3.87
N ALA A 470 -36.62 20.20 2.73
CA ALA A 470 -35.40 19.39 2.65
C ALA A 470 -34.14 20.27 2.78
N GLU A 471 -34.03 21.33 1.98
CA GLU A 471 -32.88 22.24 1.98
C GLU A 471 -33.29 23.73 1.77
N PRO A 472 -34.02 24.35 2.71
CA PRO A 472 -34.48 25.73 2.56
C PRO A 472 -33.32 26.74 2.52
N LEU A 473 -33.33 27.63 1.54
CA LEU A 473 -32.33 28.69 1.39
C LEU A 473 -32.80 29.86 0.53
N ASP A 474 -32.27 31.04 0.83
CA ASP A 474 -32.54 32.29 0.11
C ASP A 474 -31.25 32.87 -0.50
N VAL A 475 -31.17 32.94 -1.83
CA VAL A 475 -29.99 33.35 -2.60
C VAL A 475 -30.24 34.69 -3.26
N HIS A 476 -29.31 35.61 -3.05
CA HIS A 476 -29.32 36.93 -3.67
C HIS A 476 -27.97 37.22 -4.31
N SER A 477 -27.96 37.50 -5.61
CA SER A 477 -26.72 37.84 -6.32
C SER A 477 -26.08 39.12 -5.76
N ILE A 478 -24.77 39.05 -5.54
CA ILE A 478 -23.86 40.17 -5.32
C ILE A 478 -23.40 40.72 -6.68
N SER A 479 -23.08 39.83 -7.62
CA SER A 479 -22.65 40.19 -8.97
C SER A 479 -22.95 39.09 -9.99
N VAL A 480 -23.03 39.48 -11.27
CA VAL A 480 -22.90 38.57 -12.42
C VAL A 480 -21.49 38.76 -12.97
N VAL A 481 -20.72 37.68 -13.02
CA VAL A 481 -19.30 37.65 -13.40
C VAL A 481 -19.13 37.33 -14.88
N SER A 482 -19.85 36.34 -15.40
CA SER A 482 -19.82 35.99 -16.82
C SER A 482 -21.11 35.31 -17.29
N ILE A 483 -21.34 35.30 -18.60
CA ILE A 483 -22.50 34.65 -19.22
C ILE A 483 -22.04 33.89 -20.46
N THR A 484 -22.39 32.61 -20.54
CA THR A 484 -22.18 31.82 -21.77
C THR A 484 -23.48 31.43 -22.42
N CYS A 485 -23.54 31.45 -23.75
CA CYS A 485 -24.70 31.01 -24.52
C CYS A 485 -24.31 30.05 -25.65
N ASP A 486 -25.26 29.21 -26.06
CA ASP A 486 -25.14 28.47 -27.31
C ASP A 486 -25.34 29.38 -28.53
N SER A 487 -24.94 28.91 -29.70
CA SER A 487 -25.00 29.73 -30.93
C SER A 487 -26.43 30.04 -31.39
N LEU A 488 -27.43 29.30 -30.90
CA LEU A 488 -28.83 29.48 -31.24
C LEU A 488 -29.59 30.36 -30.24
N LEU A 489 -28.93 30.79 -29.15
CA LEU A 489 -29.56 31.50 -28.03
C LEU A 489 -30.77 30.73 -27.48
N THR A 490 -30.64 29.41 -27.35
CA THR A 490 -31.65 28.53 -26.73
C THR A 490 -31.18 27.99 -25.38
N ALA A 491 -29.92 28.19 -25.02
CA ALA A 491 -29.38 27.83 -23.72
C ALA A 491 -28.33 28.85 -23.26
N ALA A 492 -28.34 29.14 -21.96
CA ALA A 492 -27.36 30.01 -21.34
C ALA A 492 -26.93 29.51 -19.96
N SER A 493 -25.70 29.85 -19.56
CA SER A 493 -25.19 29.69 -18.20
C SER A 493 -24.75 31.05 -17.66
N ILE A 494 -25.20 31.41 -16.47
CA ILE A 494 -24.92 32.69 -15.79
C ILE A 494 -24.08 32.38 -14.56
N PHE A 495 -22.92 33.02 -14.45
CA PHE A 495 -21.97 32.81 -13.36
C PHE A 495 -21.86 34.06 -12.52
N GLY A 496 -21.78 33.92 -11.19
CA GLY A 496 -21.63 35.08 -10.33
C GLY A 496 -21.30 34.76 -8.88
N GLN A 497 -21.44 35.78 -8.04
CA GLN A 497 -21.30 35.67 -6.58
C GLN A 497 -22.63 36.05 -5.94
N ALA A 498 -23.03 35.35 -4.88
CA ALA A 498 -24.27 35.59 -4.17
C ALA A 498 -24.11 35.46 -2.64
N THR A 499 -25.03 36.08 -1.90
CA THR A 499 -25.25 35.77 -0.48
C THR A 499 -26.23 34.61 -0.37
N VAL A 500 -26.07 33.77 0.65
CA VAL A 500 -27.04 32.73 1.03
C VAL A 500 -27.58 33.07 2.42
N ASN A 501 -28.91 33.13 2.55
CA ASN A 501 -29.62 33.56 3.76
C ASN A 501 -29.11 34.92 4.29
N GLY A 502 -28.77 35.82 3.37
CA GLY A 502 -28.26 37.17 3.67
C GLY A 502 -26.81 37.24 4.17
N ALA A 503 -26.04 36.15 4.09
CA ALA A 503 -24.65 36.11 4.56
C ALA A 503 -23.69 35.45 3.55
N GLY A 504 -22.39 35.68 3.75
CA GLY A 504 -21.31 35.07 2.97
C GLY A 504 -21.18 35.59 1.54
N SER A 505 -20.25 35.01 0.79
CA SER A 505 -20.11 35.17 -0.67
C SER A 505 -19.88 33.78 -1.25
N PHE A 506 -20.83 33.32 -2.04
CA PHE A 506 -20.86 32.00 -2.65
C PHE A 506 -20.89 32.15 -4.16
N GLY A 507 -20.02 31.41 -4.85
CA GLY A 507 -20.10 31.32 -6.31
C GLY A 507 -21.40 30.63 -6.70
N TYR A 508 -22.08 31.12 -7.73
CA TYR A 508 -23.23 30.45 -8.33
C TYR A 508 -23.05 30.24 -9.82
N GLU A 509 -23.69 29.19 -10.33
CA GLU A 509 -23.91 28.90 -11.73
C GLU A 509 -25.39 28.61 -11.95
N ILE A 510 -26.03 29.36 -12.83
CA ILE A 510 -27.42 29.16 -13.24
C ILE A 510 -27.44 28.70 -14.69
N ASP A 511 -28.01 27.53 -14.98
CA ASP A 511 -28.27 27.08 -16.35
C ASP A 511 -29.73 27.28 -16.70
N VAL A 512 -29.99 27.91 -17.84
CA VAL A 512 -31.32 28.04 -18.40
C VAL A 512 -31.40 27.54 -19.83
N GLN A 513 -32.58 27.04 -20.21
CA GLN A 513 -32.90 26.73 -21.61
C GLN A 513 -34.25 27.35 -21.98
N ASP A 514 -34.26 28.14 -23.04
CA ASP A 514 -35.45 28.67 -23.71
C ASP A 514 -35.87 27.65 -24.78
N ARG A 515 -37.03 27.02 -24.58
CA ARG A 515 -37.60 26.01 -25.50
C ARG A 515 -38.83 26.53 -26.24
N GLY A 516 -38.93 27.84 -26.39
CA GLY A 516 -39.94 28.51 -27.16
C GLY A 516 -41.21 28.80 -26.36
N GLU A 517 -42.01 29.69 -26.94
CA GLU A 517 -43.17 30.27 -26.25
C GLU A 517 -44.45 29.45 -26.46
N PRO A 518 -45.27 29.24 -25.40
CA PRO A 518 -45.05 29.69 -24.02
C PRO A 518 -43.97 28.86 -23.31
N GLY A 519 -43.15 29.47 -22.43
CA GLY A 519 -42.01 28.87 -21.70
C GLY A 519 -42.28 27.68 -20.77
N THR A 520 -43.44 27.05 -20.92
CA THR A 520 -43.82 25.77 -20.31
C THR A 520 -42.83 24.63 -20.57
N ASN A 521 -41.91 24.73 -21.53
CA ASN A 521 -40.87 23.71 -21.79
C ASN A 521 -39.46 24.16 -21.38
N ASP A 522 -39.34 25.35 -20.82
CA ASP A 522 -38.05 25.88 -20.39
C ASP A 522 -37.50 25.09 -19.21
N THR A 523 -36.19 25.20 -19.00
CA THR A 523 -35.54 24.55 -17.88
C THR A 523 -34.66 25.50 -17.11
N TYR A 524 -34.53 25.26 -15.80
CA TYR A 524 -33.68 26.00 -14.88
C TYR A 524 -32.89 25.03 -14.00
N ARG A 525 -31.65 25.40 -13.66
CA ARG A 525 -30.83 24.77 -12.62
C ARG A 525 -29.99 25.85 -11.94
N ILE A 526 -29.85 25.80 -10.63
CA ILE A 526 -28.84 26.59 -9.91
C ILE A 526 -27.91 25.65 -9.13
N ARG A 527 -26.61 25.96 -9.18
CA ARG A 527 -25.54 25.32 -8.42
C ARG A 527 -24.79 26.36 -7.61
N LEU A 528 -24.47 26.06 -6.36
CA LEU A 528 -23.77 26.95 -5.44
C LEU A 528 -22.47 26.32 -4.94
N SER A 529 -21.48 27.17 -4.63
CA SER A 529 -20.18 26.73 -4.12
C SER A 529 -20.21 26.08 -2.72
N ASN A 530 -21.35 26.12 -2.03
CA ASN A 530 -21.56 25.41 -0.76
C ASN A 530 -22.07 23.96 -0.96
N GLY A 531 -22.19 23.51 -2.21
CA GLY A 531 -22.60 22.15 -2.56
C GLY A 531 -24.08 22.02 -2.93
N TYR A 532 -24.89 23.08 -2.82
CA TYR A 532 -26.30 23.03 -3.21
C TYR A 532 -26.47 22.93 -4.73
N ASP A 533 -27.41 22.10 -5.17
CA ASP A 533 -27.79 21.91 -6.57
C ASP A 533 -29.29 21.64 -6.68
N SER A 534 -30.03 22.48 -7.41
CA SER A 534 -31.47 22.28 -7.58
C SER A 534 -31.82 21.05 -8.45
N GLY A 535 -30.84 20.51 -9.17
CA GLY A 535 -31.09 19.63 -10.31
C GLY A 535 -31.58 20.42 -11.53
N LYS A 536 -31.50 19.82 -12.71
CA LYS A 536 -32.03 20.42 -13.95
C LYS A 536 -33.52 20.14 -14.04
N GLN A 537 -34.33 21.18 -13.83
CA GLN A 537 -35.78 21.04 -13.77
C GLN A 537 -36.48 21.74 -14.92
N LYS A 538 -37.61 21.16 -15.34
CA LYS A 538 -38.60 21.84 -16.17
C LYS A 538 -39.38 22.83 -15.30
N LEU A 539 -39.77 23.97 -15.85
CA LEU A 539 -40.56 24.94 -15.09
C LEU A 539 -41.96 24.41 -14.76
N ASP A 540 -42.38 24.53 -13.51
CA ASP A 540 -43.77 24.30 -13.07
C ASP A 540 -44.67 25.48 -13.48
N GLY A 541 -44.06 26.66 -13.63
CA GLY A 541 -44.66 27.87 -14.20
C GLY A 541 -43.62 28.98 -14.30
N GLY A 542 -43.79 29.89 -15.26
CA GLY A 542 -42.81 30.95 -15.52
C GLY A 542 -42.38 31.02 -16.99
N ASN A 543 -41.28 31.73 -17.24
CA ASN A 543 -40.68 31.89 -18.56
C ASN A 543 -39.17 32.13 -18.46
N VAL A 544 -38.41 31.64 -19.45
CA VAL A 544 -37.04 32.04 -19.74
C VAL A 544 -37.02 32.61 -21.15
N GLN A 545 -36.43 33.77 -21.34
CA GLN A 545 -36.18 34.34 -22.65
C GLN A 545 -34.71 34.69 -22.81
N ILE A 546 -34.13 34.32 -23.95
CA ILE A 546 -32.77 34.69 -24.35
C ILE A 546 -32.89 35.46 -25.68
N HIS A 547 -32.60 36.77 -25.69
CA HIS A 547 -32.95 37.65 -26.82
C HIS A 547 -32.00 38.83 -27.09
#